data_AF-A0A409X275-F1
#
_entry.id   AF-A0A409X275-F1
#
_cell.length_a   1.000
_cell.length_b   1.000
_cell.length_c   1.000
_cell.angle_alpha   90.00
_cell.angle_beta   90.00
_cell.angle_gamma   90.00
#
_symmetry.space_group_name_H-M   'P 1'
#
loop_
_entity.id
_entity.type
_entity.pdbx_description
1 polymer ?
#
loop_
_entity_poly.entity_id
_entity_poly.type
_entity_poly.pdbx_seq_one_letter_code
_entity_poly.pdbx_strand_id
1 'polypeptide(L)'
;MQNRKYSYTWDDYPLEVPITLKQSTEVTVEESVHYHVVGEEAHDEWIYDSPHGEGTFRLGPNRQYSTISMFHQLHCLRIFRGAIASGPDYPMKLQRQHLEHCLNYLREMTLCSADLTLEPGDFTQRDFDLHRTGATHMCRDYRELYRLTENDWVECLHFDIADNVEALTRRDIG
;
A
#
# COMPACT_ATOMS: atom_id res chain seq x y z
N MET A 1 17.45 -19.69 -9.06
CA MET A 1 16.02 -20.06 -8.97
C MET A 1 15.53 -20.27 -10.40
N GLN A 2 14.75 -21.33 -10.69
CA GLN A 2 14.24 -21.56 -12.05
C GLN A 2 13.20 -20.48 -12.41
N ASN A 3 13.34 -19.86 -13.59
CA ASN A 3 12.35 -18.92 -14.13
C ASN A 3 11.08 -19.68 -14.54
N ARG A 4 10.17 -19.91 -13.59
CA ARG A 4 8.81 -20.33 -13.89
C ARG A 4 8.12 -19.22 -14.68
N LYS A 5 7.52 -19.56 -15.82
CA LYS A 5 6.66 -18.67 -16.59
C LYS A 5 5.24 -18.76 -16.02
N TYR A 6 4.61 -17.63 -15.73
CA TYR A 6 3.24 -17.52 -15.23
C TYR A 6 2.33 -16.98 -16.34
N SER A 7 1.05 -17.39 -16.38
CA SER A 7 0.05 -16.86 -17.31
C SER A 7 -0.59 -15.55 -16.84
N TYR A 8 -0.36 -15.13 -15.58
CA TYR A 8 -0.95 -13.93 -14.98
C TYR A 8 -2.47 -13.95 -15.02
N THR A 9 -3.02 -15.12 -14.71
CA THR A 9 -4.44 -15.36 -14.47
C THR A 9 -4.67 -15.59 -12.99
N TRP A 10 -5.91 -15.50 -12.50
CA TRP A 10 -6.24 -15.69 -11.08
C TRP A 10 -5.57 -16.92 -10.45
N ASP A 11 -5.55 -18.04 -11.18
CA ASP A 11 -5.02 -19.31 -10.69
C ASP A 11 -3.52 -19.56 -10.99
N ASP A 12 -2.86 -18.69 -11.78
CA ASP A 12 -1.44 -18.85 -12.14
C ASP A 12 -0.73 -17.50 -12.21
N TYR A 13 -0.22 -17.10 -11.04
CA TYR A 13 0.32 -15.78 -10.76
C TYR A 13 1.49 -15.88 -9.75
N PRO A 14 2.52 -15.01 -9.84
CA PRO A 14 3.61 -15.02 -8.86
C PRO A 14 3.13 -14.62 -7.47
N LEU A 15 3.49 -15.40 -6.44
CA LEU A 15 3.10 -15.11 -5.05
C LEU A 15 3.81 -13.88 -4.46
N GLU A 16 5.04 -13.61 -4.92
CA GLU A 16 5.88 -12.51 -4.45
C GLU A 16 6.40 -11.71 -5.64
N VAL A 17 6.66 -10.42 -5.42
CA VAL A 17 7.46 -9.61 -6.36
C VAL A 17 8.85 -10.23 -6.48
N PRO A 18 9.44 -10.34 -7.70
CA PRO A 18 10.73 -11.00 -7.93
C PRO A 18 11.94 -10.16 -7.47
N ILE A 19 11.97 -9.79 -6.19
CA ILE A 19 13.07 -9.06 -5.55
C ILE A 19 13.59 -9.85 -4.34
N THR A 20 14.88 -9.72 -4.03
CA THR A 20 15.48 -10.35 -2.83
C THR A 20 15.89 -9.26 -1.86
N LEU A 21 15.23 -9.22 -0.70
CA LEU A 21 15.55 -8.24 0.35
C LEU A 21 16.73 -8.72 1.19
N LYS A 22 17.66 -7.81 1.52
CA LYS A 22 18.77 -8.09 2.45
C LYS A 22 18.48 -7.46 3.81
N GLN A 23 18.51 -8.32 4.84
CA GLN A 23 18.63 -8.04 6.30
C GLN A 23 17.60 -7.10 6.93
N SER A 24 17.03 -7.56 8.07
CA SER A 24 15.98 -7.02 8.95
C SER A 24 16.13 -5.58 9.45
N THR A 25 15.01 -4.86 9.55
CA THR A 25 14.92 -3.45 9.86
C THR A 25 14.26 -3.34 11.22
N GLU A 26 14.83 -2.49 12.05
CA GLU A 26 14.29 -2.19 13.36
C GLU A 26 13.30 -1.02 13.24
N VAL A 27 12.03 -1.27 13.56
CA VAL A 27 11.04 -0.21 13.84
C VAL A 27 10.87 -0.15 15.33
N THR A 28 11.13 1.01 15.91
CA THR A 28 10.67 1.34 17.25
C THR A 28 9.29 1.96 17.11
N VAL A 29 8.26 1.28 17.62
CA VAL A 29 6.91 1.83 17.67
C VAL A 29 6.81 2.83 18.81
N GLU A 30 6.29 4.02 18.52
CA GLU A 30 6.12 5.09 19.51
C GLU A 30 4.76 5.80 19.37
N GLU A 31 4.34 6.44 20.46
CA GLU A 31 3.19 7.34 20.40
C GLU A 31 3.56 8.57 19.58
N SER A 32 2.93 8.71 18.42
CA SER A 32 3.21 9.83 17.52
C SER A 32 2.31 11.03 17.82
N VAL A 33 2.88 12.22 17.64
CA VAL A 33 2.13 13.48 17.49
C VAL A 33 1.58 13.67 16.08
N HIS A 34 1.83 12.69 15.20
CA HIS A 34 1.33 12.59 13.84
C HIS A 34 0.40 11.37 13.71
N TYR A 35 -0.29 11.27 12.57
CA TYR A 35 -1.24 10.19 12.26
C TYR A 35 -2.44 10.16 13.20
N HIS A 36 -2.90 11.34 13.63
CA HIS A 36 -4.13 11.43 14.41
C HIS A 36 -5.34 10.91 13.61
N VAL A 37 -6.36 10.41 14.30
CA VAL A 37 -7.60 9.93 13.66
C VAL A 37 -8.41 11.12 13.16
N VAL A 38 -8.37 12.26 13.85
CA VAL A 38 -9.00 13.52 13.44
C VAL A 38 -8.00 14.66 13.57
N GLY A 39 -8.26 15.77 12.88
CA GLY A 39 -7.35 16.92 12.82
C GLY A 39 -7.34 17.49 11.42
N GLU A 40 -6.84 18.71 11.27
CA GLU A 40 -6.72 19.37 9.96
C GLU A 40 -5.70 18.62 9.10
N GLU A 41 -4.59 18.20 9.70
CA GLU A 41 -3.47 17.52 9.06
C GLU A 41 -3.66 16.01 8.95
N ALA A 42 -4.60 15.44 9.70
CA ALA A 42 -4.77 14.00 9.81
C ALA A 42 -5.03 13.32 8.45
N HIS A 43 -5.76 13.95 7.54
CA HIS A 43 -5.94 13.36 6.22
C HIS A 43 -4.62 13.23 5.45
N ASP A 44 -3.83 14.30 5.45
CA ASP A 44 -2.59 14.41 4.68
C ASP A 44 -1.49 13.51 5.27
N GLU A 45 -1.39 13.44 6.59
CA GLU A 45 -0.46 12.55 7.28
C GLU A 45 -0.71 11.09 6.92
N TRP A 46 -1.98 10.64 6.97
CA TRP A 46 -2.33 9.27 6.63
C TRP A 46 -2.15 8.94 5.13
N ILE A 47 -2.16 9.94 4.25
CA ILE A 47 -1.85 9.80 2.83
C ILE A 47 -0.34 9.75 2.58
N TYR A 48 0.49 10.35 3.44
CA TYR A 48 1.92 10.47 3.24
C TYR A 48 2.62 9.11 3.02
N ASP A 49 2.20 8.06 3.73
CA ASP A 49 2.74 6.72 3.55
C ASP A 49 2.19 5.98 2.32
N SER A 50 1.22 6.57 1.63
CA SER A 50 0.76 6.03 0.36
C SER A 50 1.81 6.33 -0.69
N PRO A 51 2.45 5.31 -1.30
CA PRO A 51 3.21 5.57 -2.50
C PRO A 51 2.26 6.12 -3.56
N HIS A 52 2.81 6.89 -4.49
CA HIS A 52 2.01 7.35 -5.61
C HIS A 52 1.38 6.17 -6.38
N GLY A 53 0.16 6.37 -6.87
CA GLY A 53 -0.63 5.28 -7.46
C GLY A 53 -1.13 4.25 -6.43
N GLU A 54 -1.06 4.56 -5.13
CA GLU A 54 -1.50 3.69 -4.02
C GLU A 54 -0.82 2.31 -3.97
N GLY A 55 0.39 2.21 -4.53
CA GLY A 55 1.17 0.98 -4.52
C GLY A 55 0.71 0.00 -5.61
N THR A 56 -0.12 0.50 -6.52
CA THR A 56 -0.54 -0.20 -7.72
C THR A 56 0.58 -0.18 -8.74
N PHE A 57 0.85 -1.33 -9.32
CA PHE A 57 1.79 -1.49 -10.42
C PHE A 57 1.28 -2.51 -11.43
N ARG A 58 1.93 -2.61 -12.59
CA ARG A 58 1.48 -3.47 -13.69
C ARG A 58 2.43 -4.65 -13.87
N LEU A 59 1.90 -5.87 -13.84
CA LEU A 59 2.68 -7.11 -13.97
C LEU A 59 2.35 -7.90 -15.23
N GLY A 60 3.38 -8.60 -15.73
CA GLY A 60 3.29 -9.50 -16.87
C GLY A 60 3.06 -8.83 -18.23
N PRO A 61 3.01 -9.61 -19.31
CA PRO A 61 2.84 -9.11 -20.68
C PRO A 61 1.50 -8.41 -20.91
N ASN A 62 0.47 -8.76 -20.13
CA ASN A 62 -0.86 -8.15 -20.22
C ASN A 62 -0.98 -6.85 -19.41
N ARG A 63 0.09 -6.43 -18.72
CA ARG A 63 0.13 -5.23 -17.88
C ARG A 63 -1.01 -5.19 -16.85
N GLN A 64 -1.32 -6.35 -16.26
CA GLN A 64 -2.39 -6.49 -15.28
C GLN A 64 -2.08 -5.63 -14.06
N TYR A 65 -3.08 -4.92 -13.54
CA TYR A 65 -2.92 -4.15 -12.32
C TYR A 65 -2.76 -5.07 -11.11
N SER A 66 -1.86 -4.74 -10.21
CA SER A 66 -1.54 -5.54 -9.04
C SER A 66 -1.09 -4.62 -7.91
N THR A 67 -1.26 -5.07 -6.68
CA THR A 67 -0.83 -4.32 -5.50
C THR A 67 -0.04 -5.22 -4.55
N ILE A 68 0.94 -4.63 -3.89
CA ILE A 68 1.72 -5.29 -2.85
C ILE A 68 0.90 -5.29 -1.56
N SER A 69 0.85 -6.42 -0.86
CA SER A 69 0.01 -6.60 0.32
C SER A 69 0.27 -5.55 1.41
N MET A 70 1.51 -5.10 1.62
CA MET A 70 1.81 -3.99 2.54
C MET A 70 1.03 -2.71 2.19
N PHE A 71 0.99 -2.31 0.91
CA PHE A 71 0.27 -1.10 0.50
C PHE A 71 -1.24 -1.27 0.59
N HIS A 72 -1.75 -2.48 0.32
CA HIS A 72 -3.15 -2.80 0.55
C HIS A 72 -3.54 -2.70 2.04
N GLN A 73 -2.68 -3.15 2.95
CA GLN A 73 -2.88 -2.99 4.41
C GLN A 73 -2.94 -1.51 4.82
N LEU A 74 -2.03 -0.67 4.30
CA LEU A 74 -2.06 0.79 4.55
C LEU A 74 -3.32 1.45 4.00
N HIS A 75 -3.75 1.07 2.79
CA HIS A 75 -5.02 1.54 2.20
C HIS A 75 -6.22 1.21 3.11
N CYS A 76 -6.30 -0.02 3.61
CA CYS A 76 -7.36 -0.43 4.53
C CYS A 76 -7.34 0.36 5.86
N LEU A 77 -6.15 0.62 6.43
CA LEU A 77 -6.03 1.43 7.65
C LEU A 77 -6.57 2.86 7.45
N ARG A 78 -6.35 3.47 6.27
CA ARG A 78 -6.94 4.78 5.92
C ARG A 78 -8.47 4.73 5.87
N ILE A 79 -9.04 3.68 5.29
CA ILE A 79 -10.50 3.49 5.26
C ILE A 79 -11.05 3.35 6.69
N PHE A 80 -10.40 2.55 7.55
CA PHE A 80 -10.81 2.43 8.95
C PHE A 80 -10.73 3.77 9.68
N ARG A 81 -9.63 4.52 9.51
CA ARG A 81 -9.50 5.87 10.06
C ARG A 81 -10.64 6.77 9.60
N GLY A 82 -10.98 6.76 8.30
CA GLY A 82 -12.10 7.52 7.74
C GLY A 82 -13.43 7.14 8.40
N ALA A 83 -13.73 5.84 8.49
CA ALA A 83 -14.97 5.36 9.13
C ALA A 83 -15.06 5.73 10.61
N ILE A 84 -13.94 5.66 11.35
CA ILE A 84 -13.87 6.07 12.76
C ILE A 84 -14.04 7.58 12.88
N ALA A 85 -13.38 8.36 12.02
CA ALA A 85 -13.46 9.83 12.01
C ALA A 85 -14.86 10.34 11.65
N SER A 86 -15.58 9.65 10.77
CA SER A 86 -16.92 10.02 10.30
C SER A 86 -18.06 9.59 11.25
N GLY A 87 -17.76 8.95 12.39
CA GLY A 87 -18.79 8.40 13.28
C GLY A 87 -19.76 9.45 13.87
N PRO A 88 -21.02 9.07 14.18
CA PRO A 88 -22.02 10.05 14.64
C PRO A 88 -21.88 10.50 16.11
N ASP A 89 -21.22 9.73 16.99
CA ASP A 89 -21.01 10.04 18.42
C ASP A 89 -19.83 9.23 18.99
N TYR A 90 -18.62 9.41 18.44
CA TYR A 90 -17.45 8.63 18.88
C TYR A 90 -17.04 8.97 20.33
N PRO A 91 -16.74 7.99 21.23
CA PRO A 91 -16.86 8.21 22.66
C PRO A 91 -15.64 8.89 23.30
N MET A 92 -15.83 9.34 24.54
CA MET A 92 -14.89 10.01 25.47
C MET A 92 -13.40 9.93 25.11
N LYS A 93 -12.72 11.09 25.13
CA LYS A 93 -11.29 11.35 24.82
C LYS A 93 -10.29 10.18 25.01
N LEU A 94 -10.42 9.39 26.07
CA LEU A 94 -9.61 8.19 26.36
C LEU A 94 -9.71 7.09 25.27
N GLN A 95 -10.90 6.85 24.71
CA GLN A 95 -11.09 5.84 23.66
C GLN A 95 -10.48 6.29 22.32
N ARG A 96 -10.53 7.60 22.04
CA ARG A 96 -9.90 8.20 20.86
C ARG A 96 -8.38 8.01 20.88
N GLN A 97 -7.74 8.36 22.00
CA GLN A 97 -6.29 8.19 22.14
C GLN A 97 -5.87 6.72 21.96
N HIS A 98 -6.67 5.79 22.47
CA HIS A 98 -6.38 4.37 22.28
C HIS A 98 -6.53 3.92 20.82
N LEU A 99 -7.54 4.42 20.08
CA LEU A 99 -7.66 4.12 18.65
C LEU A 99 -6.56 4.76 17.81
N GLU A 100 -6.17 5.99 18.11
CA GLU A 100 -5.03 6.67 17.47
C GLU A 100 -3.76 5.85 17.63
N HIS A 101 -3.46 5.48 18.87
CA HIS A 101 -2.35 4.58 19.20
C HIS A 101 -2.41 3.27 18.41
N CYS A 102 -3.54 2.54 18.48
CA CYS A 102 -3.67 1.23 17.85
C CYS A 102 -3.58 1.31 16.31
N LEU A 103 -4.18 2.33 15.69
CA LEU A 103 -4.10 2.51 14.25
C LEU A 103 -2.67 2.84 13.81
N ASN A 104 -1.98 3.75 14.51
CA ASN A 104 -0.58 4.05 14.19
C ASN A 104 0.34 2.84 14.44
N TYR A 105 0.11 2.11 15.53
CA TYR A 105 0.83 0.85 15.80
C TYR A 105 0.67 -0.16 14.65
N LEU A 106 -0.56 -0.36 14.15
CA LEU A 106 -0.80 -1.27 13.03
C LEU A 106 -0.17 -0.78 11.72
N ARG A 107 -0.15 0.53 11.48
CA ARG A 107 0.55 1.15 10.35
C ARG A 107 2.05 0.86 10.42
N GLU A 108 2.66 1.06 11.57
CA GLU A 108 4.09 0.83 11.80
C GLU A 108 4.45 -0.66 11.72
N MET A 109 3.59 -1.55 12.20
CA MET A 109 3.80 -2.99 12.07
C MET A 109 3.62 -3.49 10.64
N THR A 110 2.69 -2.89 9.88
CA THR A 110 2.51 -3.13 8.44
C THR A 110 3.79 -2.79 7.70
N LEU A 111 4.32 -1.59 7.95
CA LEU A 111 5.59 -1.15 7.38
C LEU A 111 6.73 -2.05 7.84
N CYS A 112 6.84 -2.37 9.14
CA CYS A 112 7.87 -3.26 9.70
C CYS A 112 7.94 -4.63 9.01
N SER A 113 6.78 -5.18 8.65
CA SER A 113 6.67 -6.51 8.05
C SER A 113 6.97 -6.57 6.56
N ALA A 114 7.00 -5.43 5.85
CA ALA A 114 7.07 -5.30 4.38
C ALA A 114 6.70 -6.54 3.62
N ASP A 115 5.41 -6.82 3.67
CA ASP A 115 4.92 -7.98 3.02
C ASP A 115 4.95 -7.78 1.49
N LEU A 116 5.91 -8.46 0.84
CA LEU A 116 6.08 -8.49 -0.61
C LEU A 116 5.06 -9.37 -1.32
N THR A 117 4.23 -10.07 -0.57
CA THR A 117 3.19 -10.90 -1.13
C THR A 117 2.30 -10.04 -2.01
N LEU A 118 1.92 -10.58 -3.15
CA LEU A 118 1.00 -9.91 -4.06
C LEU A 118 -0.43 -10.29 -3.74
N GLU A 119 -1.29 -9.28 -3.72
CA GLU A 119 -2.73 -9.53 -3.69
C GLU A 119 -3.13 -10.23 -4.99
N PRO A 120 -3.98 -11.28 -4.91
CA PRO A 120 -4.35 -12.04 -6.08
C PRO A 120 -5.20 -11.21 -7.04
N GLY A 121 -4.90 -11.36 -8.34
CA GLY A 121 -5.68 -10.83 -9.45
C GLY A 121 -5.57 -9.32 -9.69
N ASP A 122 -6.41 -8.85 -10.61
CA ASP A 122 -6.53 -7.42 -10.89
C ASP A 122 -7.43 -6.80 -9.81
N PHE A 123 -6.82 -6.05 -8.89
CA PHE A 123 -7.56 -5.45 -7.78
C PHE A 123 -8.66 -4.47 -8.26
N THR A 124 -8.51 -3.88 -9.45
CA THR A 124 -9.53 -2.99 -10.04
C THR A 124 -10.74 -3.75 -10.57
N GLN A 125 -10.61 -5.06 -10.78
CA GLN A 125 -11.64 -5.92 -11.35
C GLN A 125 -12.09 -7.03 -10.38
N ARG A 126 -11.71 -6.93 -9.10
CA ARG A 126 -11.98 -7.98 -8.12
C ARG A 126 -13.47 -8.06 -7.79
N ASP A 127 -14.07 -9.20 -8.13
CA ASP A 127 -15.42 -9.57 -7.70
C ASP A 127 -15.35 -10.27 -6.33
N PHE A 128 -15.90 -9.62 -5.30
CA PHE A 128 -15.88 -10.13 -3.92
C PHE A 128 -16.86 -11.29 -3.67
N ASP A 129 -17.83 -11.52 -4.55
CA ASP A 129 -18.74 -12.66 -4.44
C ASP A 129 -18.09 -13.94 -4.96
N LEU A 130 -17.29 -13.84 -6.03
CA LEU A 130 -16.57 -14.94 -6.66
C LEU A 130 -15.17 -15.19 -6.05
N HIS A 131 -14.44 -14.14 -5.69
CA HIS A 131 -13.02 -14.20 -5.28
C HIS A 131 -12.83 -13.85 -3.80
N ARG A 132 -13.36 -14.72 -2.94
CA ARG A 132 -13.44 -14.53 -1.48
C ARG A 132 -12.14 -14.79 -0.72
N THR A 133 -11.16 -15.42 -1.36
CA THR A 133 -9.88 -15.76 -0.73
C THR A 133 -8.79 -14.78 -1.18
N GLY A 134 -7.99 -14.29 -0.23
CA GLY A 134 -6.85 -13.40 -0.48
C GLY A 134 -5.52 -14.15 -0.59
N ALA A 135 -4.42 -13.40 -0.55
CA ALA A 135 -3.08 -13.96 -0.61
C ALA A 135 -2.69 -14.73 0.66
N THR A 136 -1.65 -15.56 0.58
CA THR A 136 -0.99 -16.18 1.74
C THR A 136 0.33 -15.47 2.00
N HIS A 137 0.53 -14.97 3.21
CA HIS A 137 1.58 -14.02 3.55
C HIS A 137 2.81 -14.66 4.21
N MET A 138 4.01 -14.11 3.95
CA MET A 138 5.29 -14.51 4.56
C MET A 138 6.16 -13.28 4.95
N CYS A 139 6.35 -12.99 6.25
CA CYS A 139 6.89 -11.72 6.77
C CYS A 139 8.43 -11.52 6.61
N ARG A 140 8.93 -10.36 6.12
CA ARG A 140 10.38 -10.00 5.94
C ARG A 140 10.70 -8.48 5.91
N ASP A 141 11.97 -8.09 5.78
CA ASP A 141 12.54 -6.72 5.91
C ASP A 141 11.99 -5.63 4.96
N TYR A 142 11.74 -4.39 5.42
CA TYR A 142 10.99 -3.38 4.66
C TYR A 142 11.70 -2.25 3.91
N ARG A 143 13.00 -2.05 4.08
CA ARG A 143 13.68 -0.88 3.50
C ARG A 143 13.90 -0.97 2.00
N GLU A 144 13.90 -2.17 1.45
CA GLU A 144 14.14 -2.42 0.02
C GLU A 144 12.92 -2.10 -0.87
N LEU A 145 11.72 -2.06 -0.28
CA LEU A 145 10.50 -1.70 -0.99
C LEU A 145 10.48 -0.24 -1.44
N TYR A 146 10.87 0.68 -0.56
CA TYR A 146 10.91 2.11 -0.86
C TYR A 146 11.87 2.41 -2.03
N ARG A 147 13.01 1.70 -2.11
CA ARG A 147 13.97 1.82 -3.22
C ARG A 147 13.42 1.29 -4.54
N LEU A 148 12.69 0.17 -4.52
CA LEU A 148 12.06 -0.38 -5.72
C LEU A 148 11.05 0.62 -6.29
N THR A 149 10.17 1.15 -5.43
CA THR A 149 9.11 2.06 -5.86
C THR A 149 9.64 3.40 -6.36
N GLU A 150 10.74 3.92 -5.77
CA GLU A 150 11.35 5.18 -6.18
C GLU A 150 12.06 5.07 -7.54
N ASN A 151 12.74 3.94 -7.82
CA ASN A 151 13.40 3.72 -9.11
C ASN A 151 12.40 3.53 -10.27
N ASP A 152 11.30 2.80 -10.04
CA ASP A 152 10.22 2.66 -11.03
C ASP A 152 9.54 4.02 -11.32
N TRP A 153 9.39 4.85 -10.30
CA TRP A 153 8.86 6.22 -10.43
C TRP A 153 9.72 7.13 -11.31
N VAL A 154 11.04 7.08 -11.13
CA VAL A 154 11.99 7.86 -11.94
C VAL A 154 12.02 7.37 -13.40
N GLU A 155 11.87 6.07 -13.64
CA GLU A 155 11.79 5.51 -15.00
C GLU A 155 10.48 5.91 -15.70
N CYS A 156 9.35 5.94 -14.99
CA CYS A 156 8.08 6.46 -15.54
C CYS A 156 8.16 7.95 -15.90
N LEU A 157 8.79 8.77 -15.06
CA LEU A 157 8.94 10.21 -15.30
C LEU A 157 9.76 10.50 -16.58
N HIS A 158 10.78 9.69 -16.87
CA HIS A 158 11.55 9.79 -18.11
C HIS A 158 10.79 9.32 -19.34
N PHE A 159 9.87 8.35 -19.19
CA PHE A 159 9.03 7.86 -20.29
C PHE A 159 7.99 8.92 -20.71
N ASP A 160 7.36 9.61 -19.76
CA ASP A 160 6.36 10.65 -20.02
C ASP A 160 6.95 11.91 -20.69
N ILE A 161 8.22 12.26 -20.38
CA ILE A 161 8.94 13.37 -21.03
C ILE A 161 9.34 13.03 -22.47
N ALA A 162 9.61 11.75 -22.78
CA ALA A 162 10.03 11.31 -24.10
C ALA A 162 8.87 11.20 -25.11
N ASP A 163 7.66 10.88 -24.64
CA ASP A 163 6.46 10.69 -25.49
C ASP A 163 5.55 11.93 -25.61
N ASN A 164 5.97 13.08 -25.06
CA ASN A 164 5.25 14.37 -25.12
C ASN A 164 3.76 14.24 -24.71
N VAL A 165 3.46 13.35 -23.77
CA VAL A 165 2.15 13.29 -23.12
C VAL A 165 2.14 14.45 -22.14
N GLU A 166 1.19 15.39 -22.30
CA GLU A 166 1.03 16.51 -21.37
C GLU A 166 1.01 15.96 -19.95
N ALA A 167 2.05 16.29 -19.18
CA ALA A 167 2.11 16.01 -17.78
C ALA A 167 0.78 16.44 -17.16
N LEU A 168 0.06 15.49 -16.56
CA LEU A 168 -1.13 15.76 -15.76
C LEU A 168 -0.70 16.63 -14.57
N THR A 169 -0.65 17.92 -14.84
CA THR A 169 -0.23 18.97 -13.93
C THR A 169 -1.46 19.46 -13.20
N ARG A 170 -1.60 19.01 -11.95
CA ARG A 170 -2.22 19.76 -10.84
C ARG A 170 -3.49 20.56 -11.16
N ARG A 171 -4.44 20.01 -11.89
CA ARG A 171 -5.81 20.52 -11.96
C ARG A 171 -6.73 19.32 -12.00
N ASP A 172 -7.88 19.45 -11.37
CA ASP A 172 -8.95 18.45 -11.30
C ASP A 172 -8.90 17.48 -10.11
N ILE A 173 -8.46 17.98 -8.95
CA ILE A 173 -9.06 17.57 -7.67
C ILE A 173 -9.76 18.81 -7.10
N GLY A 174 -11.06 18.87 -7.37
CA GLY A 174 -12.03 19.71 -6.67
C GLY A 174 -13.04 18.80 -5.99
#